data_AF-A0A2E3ECV2-F1
#
_entry.id   AF-A0A2E3ECV2-F1
#
_cell.length_a   1.000
_cell.length_b   1.000
_cell.length_c   1.000
_cell.angle_alpha   90.00
_cell.angle_beta   90.00
_cell.angle_gamma   90.00
#
_symmetry.space_group_name_H-M   'P 1'
#
loop_
_entity.id
_entity.type
_entity.pdbx_description
1 polymer ?
#
loop_
_entity_poly.entity_id
_entity_poly.type
_entity_poly.pdbx_seq_one_letter_code
_entity_poly.pdbx_strand_id
1 'polypeptide(L)' 'TLDDLRREESGSSGYARRLRHGQIGEGLNDYDSIFEELKRVDFTGWISIEDGVDGIDQLRRSVNFLKKKMSDHFAR' A
#
# COMPACT_ATOMS: atom_id res chain seq x y z
N THR A 1 1.45 15.90 8.93
CA THR A 1 0.38 14.88 9.08
C THR A 1 0.11 14.21 7.74
N LEU A 2 -0.71 13.15 7.67
CA LEU A 2 -1.14 12.54 6.40
C LEU A 2 -1.83 13.57 5.47
N ASP A 3 -2.56 14.52 6.03
CA ASP A 3 -3.20 15.59 5.26
C ASP A 3 -2.20 16.58 4.65
N ASP A 4 -1.04 16.80 5.28
CA ASP A 4 0.02 17.61 4.69
C ASP A 4 0.62 16.92 3.46
N LEU A 5 0.76 15.58 3.49
CA LEU A 5 1.28 14.80 2.36
C LEU A 5 0.34 14.85 1.15
N ARG A 6 -0.98 14.72 1.35
CA ARG A 6 -1.98 14.79 0.26
C ARG A 6 -1.91 16.12 -0.51
N ARG A 7 -1.68 17.23 0.21
CA ARG A 7 -1.57 18.56 -0.41
C ARG A 7 -0.30 18.72 -1.24
N GLU A 8 0.80 18.08 -0.84
CA GLU A 8 2.08 18.16 -1.54
C GLU A 8 2.13 17.29 -2.81
N GLU A 9 1.44 16.14 -2.86
CA GLU A 9 1.39 15.26 -4.05
C GLU A 9 0.69 15.90 -5.25
N SER A 10 -0.26 16.81 -5.01
CA SER A 10 -1.05 17.46 -6.07
C SER A 10 -0.25 18.49 -6.88
N GLY A 11 0.99 18.81 -6.51
CA GLY A 11 1.77 19.90 -7.09
C GLY A 11 3.16 19.52 -7.63
N SER A 12 3.60 18.27 -7.50
CA SER A 12 4.93 17.84 -7.96
C SER A 12 4.85 16.98 -9.23
N SER A 13 5.45 17.46 -10.31
CA SER A 13 5.78 16.66 -11.49
C SER A 13 6.96 15.72 -11.17
N GLY A 14 6.69 14.69 -10.37
CA GLY A 14 7.65 13.69 -9.92
C GLY A 14 7.24 13.08 -8.58
N TYR A 15 8.04 12.13 -8.09
CA TYR A 15 7.90 11.61 -6.73
C TYR A 15 7.89 12.77 -5.73
N ALA A 16 6.84 12.89 -4.91
CA ALA A 16 6.81 13.85 -3.81
C ALA A 16 8.13 13.78 -3.04
N ARG A 17 8.74 14.94 -2.73
CA ARG A 17 10.07 15.03 -2.10
C ARG A 17 10.17 14.24 -0.77
N ARG A 18 9.02 13.90 -0.19
CA ARG A 18 8.84 13.13 1.05
C ARG A 18 8.49 11.66 0.86
N LEU A 19 8.54 11.10 -0.35
CA LEU A 19 8.39 9.67 -0.53
C LEU A 19 9.49 8.94 0.24
N ARG A 20 9.07 8.08 1.16
CA ARG A 20 9.92 7.27 2.01
C ARG A 20 9.33 5.87 2.04
N HIS A 21 10.21 4.89 2.14
CA HIS A 21 9.80 3.55 2.54
C HIS A 21 9.25 3.58 3.96
N GLY A 22 8.30 2.71 4.22
CA GLY A 22 7.66 2.57 5.51
C GLY A 22 6.63 1.46 5.45
N GLN A 23 6.04 1.18 6.60
CA GLN A 23 5.10 0.09 6.74
C GLN A 23 3.89 0.25 5.81
N ILE A 24 3.57 -0.82 5.10
CA ILE A 24 2.40 -0.90 4.22
C ILE A 24 1.12 -0.71 5.07
N GLY A 25 0.21 0.13 4.57
CA GLY A 25 -1.07 0.43 5.22
C GLY A 25 -1.07 1.68 6.10
N GLU A 26 0.09 2.30 6.36
CA GLU A 26 0.19 3.56 7.13
C GLU A 26 0.35 4.80 6.24
N GLY A 27 0.46 4.61 4.93
CA GLY A 27 0.59 5.67 3.93
C GLY A 27 -0.75 6.17 3.38
N LEU A 28 -0.68 6.87 2.24
CA LEU A 28 -1.85 7.46 1.58
C LEU A 28 -2.54 6.55 0.56
N ASN A 29 -1.97 5.38 0.27
CA ASN A 29 -2.54 4.44 -0.69
C ASN A 29 -3.92 3.98 -0.22
N ASP A 30 -4.92 4.14 -1.09
CA ASP A 30 -6.24 3.56 -0.89
C ASP A 30 -6.24 2.09 -1.34
N TYR A 31 -5.94 1.21 -0.40
CA TYR A 31 -5.86 -0.22 -0.66
C TYR A 31 -7.21 -0.85 -0.99
N ASP A 32 -8.34 -0.28 -0.58
CA ASP A 32 -9.63 -0.87 -0.93
C ASP A 32 -9.92 -0.63 -2.42
N SER A 33 -9.76 0.62 -2.89
CA SER A 33 -9.88 0.94 -4.31
C SER A 33 -8.89 0.14 -5.17
N ILE A 34 -7.62 -0.01 -4.74
CA ILE A 34 -6.62 -0.79 -5.47
C ILE A 34 -7.03 -2.27 -5.58
N PHE A 35 -7.49 -2.88 -4.49
CA PHE A 35 -7.87 -4.29 -4.50
C PHE A 35 -9.18 -4.54 -5.27
N GLU A 36 -10.13 -3.59 -5.25
CA GLU A 36 -11.31 -3.62 -6.11
C GLU A 36 -10.93 -3.64 -7.59
N GLU A 37 -9.96 -2.81 -8.00
CA GLU A 37 -9.44 -2.77 -9.36
C GLU A 37 -8.75 -4.08 -9.76
N LEU A 38 -7.94 -4.67 -8.88
CA LEU A 38 -7.31 -5.97 -9.13
C LEU A 38 -8.36 -7.09 -9.25
N LYS A 39 -9.38 -7.07 -8.39
CA LYS A 39 -10.50 -8.03 -8.45
C LYS A 39 -11.27 -7.89 -9.75
N ARG A 40 -11.53 -6.66 -10.21
CA ARG A 40 -12.28 -6.35 -11.43
C ARG A 40 -11.69 -7.00 -12.68
N VAL A 41 -10.37 -7.20 -12.70
CA VAL A 41 -9.66 -7.82 -13.83
C VAL A 41 -9.29 -9.29 -13.58
N ASP A 42 -9.92 -9.93 -12.59
CA ASP A 42 -9.66 -11.31 -12.18
C ASP A 42 -8.16 -11.58 -11.93
N PHE A 43 -7.47 -10.65 -11.27
CA PHE A 43 -6.05 -10.80 -10.97
C PHE A 43 -5.78 -12.03 -10.08
N THR A 44 -4.97 -12.96 -10.57
CA THR A 44 -4.51 -14.15 -9.82
C THR A 44 -2.98 -14.21 -9.65
N GLY A 45 -2.30 -13.09 -9.89
CA GLY A 45 -0.84 -12.99 -9.81
C GLY A 45 -0.31 -12.82 -8.39
N TRP A 46 0.99 -12.62 -8.27
CA TRP A 46 1.66 -12.41 -6.99
C TRP A 46 1.76 -10.92 -6.64
N ILE A 47 1.60 -10.60 -5.36
CA ILE A 47 1.88 -9.26 -4.81
C ILE A 47 3.27 -9.30 -4.19
N SER A 48 4.22 -8.58 -4.79
CA SER A 48 5.58 -8.39 -4.24
C SER A 48 5.57 -7.27 -3.20
N ILE A 49 6.38 -7.40 -2.15
CA ILE A 49 6.50 -6.41 -1.08
C ILE A 49 7.87 -5.74 -1.16
N GLU A 50 7.88 -4.41 -1.26
CA GLU A 50 9.07 -3.56 -1.13
C GLU A 50 8.94 -2.72 0.15
N ASP A 51 9.33 -3.33 1.27
CA ASP A 51 9.25 -2.78 2.63
C ASP A 51 10.24 -3.54 3.54
N GLY A 52 10.35 -3.17 4.82
CA GLY A 52 11.21 -3.78 5.82
C GLY A 52 12.47 -2.98 6.12
N VAL A 53 12.47 -1.68 5.80
CA VAL A 53 13.60 -0.78 6.07
C VAL A 53 13.91 -0.67 7.57
N ASP A 54 12.90 -0.84 8.42
CA ASP A 54 13.03 -0.85 9.89
C ASP A 54 13.13 -2.29 10.46
N GLY A 55 13.32 -3.29 9.60
CA GLY A 55 13.56 -4.67 9.97
C GLY A 55 12.35 -5.62 9.86
N ILE A 56 12.57 -6.87 10.28
CA ILE A 56 11.65 -7.99 10.03
C ILE A 56 10.27 -7.82 10.67
N ASP A 57 10.18 -7.12 11.80
CA ASP A 57 8.90 -6.91 12.48
C ASP A 57 8.00 -5.93 11.73
N GLN A 58 8.57 -4.92 11.07
CA GLN A 58 7.82 -4.06 10.14
C GLN A 58 7.28 -4.89 8.97
N LEU A 59 8.16 -5.69 8.35
CA LEU A 59 7.77 -6.55 7.23
C LEU A 59 6.63 -7.51 7.63
N ARG A 60 6.67 -8.09 8.84
CA ARG A 60 5.58 -8.95 9.36
C ARG A 60 4.25 -8.21 9.45
N ARG A 61 4.24 -6.96 9.93
CA ARG A 61 3.00 -6.16 10.01
C ARG A 61 2.46 -5.83 8.62
N SER A 62 3.33 -5.48 7.68
CA SER A 62 2.97 -5.23 6.28
C SER A 62 2.39 -6.47 5.59
N VAL A 63 3.00 -7.65 5.81
CA VAL A 63 2.46 -8.92 5.32
C VAL A 63 1.08 -9.18 5.91
N ASN A 64 0.89 -9.00 7.22
CA ASN A 64 -0.40 -9.22 7.87
C ASN A 64 -1.49 -8.28 7.33
N PHE A 65 -1.15 -7.01 7.10
CA PHE A 65 -2.06 -6.03 6.50
C PHE A 65 -2.51 -6.48 5.09
N LEU A 66 -1.56 -6.85 4.21
CA LEU A 66 -1.87 -7.30 2.86
C LEU A 66 -2.68 -8.59 2.84
N LYS A 67 -2.35 -9.57 3.69
CA LYS A 67 -3.12 -10.81 3.80
C LYS A 67 -4.57 -10.55 4.20
N LYS A 68 -4.80 -9.56 5.09
CA LYS A 68 -6.17 -9.15 5.44
C LYS A 68 -6.89 -8.56 4.23
N LYS A 69 -6.28 -7.62 3.50
CA LYS A 69 -6.87 -7.01 2.30
C LYS A 69 -7.17 -8.05 1.21
N MET A 70 -6.26 -9.00 0.99
CA MET A 70 -6.51 -10.13 0.09
C MET A 70 -7.71 -10.96 0.55
N SER A 71 -7.85 -11.23 1.85
CA SER A 71 -9.01 -11.96 2.37
C SER A 71 -10.32 -11.17 2.21
N ASP A 72 -10.30 -9.86 2.45
CA ASP A 72 -11.50 -9.02 2.37
C ASP A 72 -12.01 -8.91 0.92
N HIS A 73 -11.11 -8.88 -0.06
CA HIS A 73 -11.45 -8.59 -1.47
C HIS A 73 -11.46 -9.83 -2.38
N PHE A 74 -10.53 -10.76 -2.20
CA PHE A 74 -10.37 -11.93 -3.08
C PHE A 74 -10.98 -13.22 -2.51
N ALA A 75 -11.60 -13.18 -1.32
CA ALA A 75 -12.37 -14.32 -0.84
C ALA A 75 -13.48 -14.66 -1.85
N ARG A 76 -13.60 -15.96 -2.13
CA ARG A 76 -14.68 -16.54 -2.93
C ARG A 76 -15.91 -16.79 -2.07
#